data_AF-A0A9D8DXE9-F1
#
_entry.id   AF-A0A9D8DXE9-F1
#
_cell.length_a   1.000
_cell.length_b   1.000
_cell.length_c   1.000
_cell.angle_alpha   90.00
_cell.angle_beta   90.00
_cell.angle_gamma   90.00
#
_symmetry.space_group_name_H-M   'P 1'
#
loop_
_entity.id
_entity.type
_entity.pdbx_description
1 polymer ?
#
loop_
_entity_poly.entity_id
_entity_poly.type
_entity_poly.pdbx_seq_one_letter_code
_entity_poly.pdbx_strand_id
1 'polypeptide(L)'
;MSHELAPTPTPTITSLVTAAACHARMCHSARVTSTTWARAWERSALGPGGFWLREEPARHFRTTVGPVLRDAMLALLADVDLRLGSPSIIDVIDIGAGDGALLRSMESALQGTRLCGRVRWTGVDVRPRPQDLPAAIDWHVRDATAHLPDTVTGLVMAHEWLDEVPVDVIERDARGVDRVVLVDDFGGQALGPEVADDQRAWLAAWWPLADVGERAEIGLARDRAWSRLCAGVAAGTIIAVDYGHVRSERRLTLRAYRDGELLDAIPDGLRNLTAHVAIDSCAAASPPRATVTVTRQADALAPLAGALPDPAAVSAGDYAAALSYVMECRYVRAAKGLGGHYWLRADVG
;
A
#
# COMPACT_ATOMS: atom_id res chain seq x y z
N MET A 1 -43.18 -54.04 -26.71
CA MET A 1 -42.20 -55.10 -26.38
C MET A 1 -40.98 -54.42 -25.81
N SER A 2 -40.57 -54.88 -24.65
CA SER A 2 -39.71 -54.24 -23.66
C SER A 2 -38.27 -54.08 -24.13
N HIS A 3 -37.64 -52.94 -23.81
CA HIS A 3 -36.19 -52.87 -23.69
C HIS A 3 -35.84 -52.29 -22.32
N GLU A 4 -35.16 -53.14 -21.56
CA GLU A 4 -34.81 -53.05 -20.15
C GLU A 4 -33.57 -52.16 -19.98
N LEU A 5 -33.62 -51.23 -19.01
CA LEU A 5 -32.49 -50.38 -18.62
C LEU A 5 -31.47 -51.24 -17.84
N ALA A 6 -30.22 -51.28 -18.31
CA ALA A 6 -29.12 -51.93 -17.61
C ALA A 6 -28.72 -51.15 -16.34
N PRO A 7 -28.36 -51.83 -15.23
CA PRO A 7 -27.99 -51.17 -13.98
C PRO A 7 -26.57 -50.60 -14.03
N THR A 8 -26.37 -49.44 -13.40
CA THR A 8 -25.05 -48.83 -13.15
C THR A 8 -24.27 -49.63 -12.11
N PRO A 9 -22.95 -49.85 -12.29
CA PRO A 9 -22.17 -50.63 -11.33
C PRO A 9 -21.79 -49.78 -10.11
N THR A 10 -22.13 -50.28 -8.92
CA THR A 10 -21.62 -49.78 -7.63
C THR A 10 -20.15 -50.21 -7.46
N PRO A 11 -19.21 -49.32 -7.15
CA PRO A 11 -17.81 -49.71 -7.01
C PRO A 11 -17.62 -50.57 -5.75
N THR A 12 -16.90 -51.69 -5.90
CA THR A 12 -16.58 -52.63 -4.82
C THR A 12 -15.47 -52.09 -3.94
N ILE A 13 -15.53 -52.40 -2.63
CA ILE A 13 -14.61 -51.97 -1.55
C ILE A 13 -13.12 -52.21 -1.85
N THR A 14 -12.79 -53.09 -2.79
CA THR A 14 -11.41 -53.37 -3.23
C THR A 14 -10.79 -52.25 -4.08
N SER A 15 -11.58 -51.33 -4.66
CA SER A 15 -11.07 -50.17 -5.43
C SER A 15 -10.49 -49.06 -4.54
N LEU A 16 -10.91 -49.00 -3.27
CA LEU A 16 -10.48 -47.97 -2.32
C LEU A 16 -9.09 -48.24 -1.70
N VAL A 17 -8.59 -49.48 -1.76
CA VAL A 17 -7.30 -49.85 -1.14
C VAL A 17 -6.11 -49.63 -2.07
N THR A 18 -6.30 -49.66 -3.39
CA THR A 18 -5.22 -49.41 -4.37
C THR A 18 -5.05 -47.92 -4.69
N ALA A 19 -6.09 -47.09 -4.53
CA ALA A 19 -6.00 -45.64 -4.67
C ALA A 19 -5.26 -44.98 -3.47
N ALA A 20 -5.41 -45.53 -2.26
CA ALA A 20 -4.69 -45.06 -1.08
C ALA A 20 -3.19 -45.40 -1.12
N ALA A 21 -2.80 -46.50 -1.78
CA ALA A 21 -1.40 -46.92 -1.89
C ALA A 21 -0.61 -46.19 -2.99
N CYS A 22 -1.29 -45.56 -3.97
CA CYS A 22 -0.65 -44.77 -5.02
C CYS A 22 -0.55 -43.27 -4.65
N HIS A 23 -1.44 -42.76 -3.79
CA HIS A 23 -1.31 -41.41 -3.23
C HIS A 23 -0.22 -41.29 -2.15
N ALA A 24 0.14 -42.39 -1.49
CA ALA A 24 1.17 -42.42 -0.44
C ALA A 24 2.62 -42.54 -0.98
N ARG A 25 2.85 -42.48 -2.29
CA ARG A 25 4.18 -42.65 -2.88
C ARG A 25 4.57 -41.62 -3.95
N MET A 26 3.96 -40.43 -3.89
CA MET A 26 4.50 -39.19 -4.46
C MET A 26 4.51 -38.06 -3.43
N CYS A 27 4.79 -38.37 -2.17
CA CYS A 27 5.36 -37.39 -1.25
C CYS A 27 6.82 -37.15 -1.66
N HIS A 28 7.02 -36.41 -2.75
CA HIS A 28 8.24 -35.63 -2.85
C HIS A 28 8.18 -34.70 -1.63
N SER A 29 9.10 -34.91 -0.68
CA SER A 29 9.37 -33.97 0.39
C SER A 29 9.82 -32.66 -0.26
N ALA A 30 8.87 -31.86 -0.72
CA ALA A 30 9.10 -30.45 -0.91
C ALA A 30 9.48 -29.96 0.48
N ARG A 31 10.75 -29.63 0.69
CA ARG A 31 11.17 -28.97 1.92
C ARG A 31 10.29 -27.74 2.04
N VAL A 32 9.47 -27.69 3.08
CA VAL A 32 8.81 -26.46 3.49
C VAL A 32 9.94 -25.49 3.87
N THR A 33 10.28 -24.58 2.97
CA THR A 33 11.35 -23.62 3.18
C THR A 33 10.79 -22.40 3.90
N SER A 34 10.94 -22.38 5.22
CA SER A 34 10.63 -21.17 6.00
C SER A 34 11.65 -20.07 5.69
N THR A 35 11.17 -18.84 5.58
CA THR A 35 12.00 -17.64 5.36
C THR A 35 11.46 -16.49 6.19
N THR A 36 12.11 -15.33 6.19
CA THR A 36 11.61 -14.16 6.93
C THR A 36 10.30 -13.66 6.32
N TRP A 37 9.46 -13.02 7.13
CA TRP A 37 8.20 -12.44 6.65
C TRP A 37 8.40 -11.46 5.49
N ALA A 38 9.41 -10.59 5.54
CA ALA A 38 9.67 -9.64 4.46
C ALA A 38 9.92 -10.37 3.12
N ARG A 39 10.74 -11.42 3.12
CA ARG A 39 11.04 -12.21 1.91
C ARG A 39 9.87 -13.04 1.43
N ALA A 40 9.08 -13.60 2.34
CA ALA A 40 7.88 -14.35 1.99
C ALA A 40 6.83 -13.45 1.34
N TRP A 41 6.58 -12.29 1.95
CA TRP A 41 5.67 -11.28 1.46
C TRP A 41 6.14 -10.69 0.11
N GLU A 42 7.41 -10.29 -0.02
CA GLU A 42 7.95 -9.80 -1.29
C GLU A 42 7.74 -10.83 -2.43
N ARG A 43 8.05 -12.10 -2.17
CA ARG A 43 7.82 -13.19 -3.14
C ARG A 43 6.33 -13.34 -3.47
N SER A 44 5.45 -13.31 -2.47
CA SER A 44 4.01 -13.47 -2.68
C SER A 44 3.37 -12.28 -3.39
N ALA A 45 3.92 -11.08 -3.22
CA ALA A 45 3.40 -9.86 -3.83
C ALA A 45 3.98 -9.62 -5.24
N LEU A 46 5.29 -9.77 -5.41
CA LEU A 46 6.05 -9.33 -6.59
C LEU A 46 6.75 -10.47 -7.35
N GLY A 47 6.88 -11.66 -6.75
CA GLY A 47 7.51 -12.80 -7.39
C GLY A 47 6.70 -13.36 -8.56
N PRO A 48 7.21 -14.39 -9.28
CA PRO A 48 6.47 -15.05 -10.34
C PRO A 48 5.10 -15.54 -9.86
N GLY A 49 4.02 -15.04 -10.46
CA GLY A 49 2.64 -15.34 -10.05
C GLY A 49 2.17 -14.61 -8.79
N GLY A 50 2.93 -13.62 -8.31
CA GLY A 50 2.58 -12.80 -7.16
C GLY A 50 1.29 -12.01 -7.34
N PHE A 51 0.71 -11.60 -6.23
CA PHE A 51 -0.60 -10.96 -6.15
C PHE A 51 -0.74 -9.77 -7.12
N TRP A 52 0.23 -8.84 -7.12
CA TRP A 52 0.16 -7.62 -7.93
C TRP A 52 0.37 -7.82 -9.42
N LEU A 53 0.91 -8.97 -9.83
CA LEU A 53 1.08 -9.30 -11.25
C LEU A 53 -0.17 -9.93 -11.87
N ARG A 54 -1.15 -10.32 -11.05
CA ARG A 54 -2.37 -11.02 -11.50
C ARG A 54 -3.64 -10.24 -11.23
N GLU A 55 -3.70 -9.51 -10.11
CA GLU A 55 -4.91 -8.83 -9.66
C GLU A 55 -4.96 -7.36 -10.05
N GLU A 56 -6.16 -6.89 -10.43
CA GLU A 56 -6.46 -5.48 -10.67
C GLU A 56 -7.06 -4.85 -9.38
N PRO A 57 -6.48 -3.77 -8.82
CA PRO A 57 -6.92 -3.16 -7.55
C PRO A 57 -8.39 -2.81 -7.45
N ALA A 58 -8.99 -2.39 -8.58
CA ALA A 58 -10.37 -1.94 -8.66
C ALA A 58 -11.39 -3.02 -8.21
N ARG A 59 -10.98 -4.29 -8.11
CA ARG A 59 -11.82 -5.40 -7.64
C ARG A 59 -11.74 -5.67 -6.14
N HIS A 60 -10.74 -5.13 -5.43
CA HIS A 60 -10.47 -5.52 -4.04
C HIS A 60 -10.61 -4.38 -3.03
N PHE A 61 -10.48 -3.12 -3.46
CA PHE A 61 -10.69 -1.97 -2.59
C PHE A 61 -11.65 -1.00 -3.28
N ARG A 62 -12.77 -0.73 -2.62
CA ARG A 62 -13.73 0.29 -3.07
C ARG A 62 -12.98 1.63 -3.01
N THR A 63 -12.54 2.07 -4.19
CA THR A 63 -11.53 3.09 -4.48
C THR A 63 -11.49 4.25 -3.48
N THR A 64 -10.39 4.33 -2.73
CA THR A 64 -9.98 5.48 -1.90
C THR A 64 -9.59 6.71 -2.73
N VAL A 65 -9.39 6.52 -4.04
CA VAL A 65 -9.16 7.57 -5.03
C VAL A 65 -10.52 8.08 -5.54
N GLY A 66 -10.90 9.27 -5.08
CA GLY A 66 -12.11 9.97 -5.53
C GLY A 66 -11.89 11.48 -5.70
N PRO A 67 -12.92 12.21 -6.18
CA PRO A 67 -12.92 13.66 -6.35
C PRO A 67 -12.29 14.46 -5.20
N VAL A 68 -12.49 14.04 -3.95
CA VAL A 68 -11.98 14.79 -2.79
C VAL A 68 -10.46 14.66 -2.66
N LEU A 69 -9.93 13.44 -2.82
CA LEU A 69 -8.49 13.22 -2.82
C LEU A 69 -7.84 13.94 -3.99
N ARG A 70 -8.43 13.85 -5.20
CA ARG A 70 -7.99 14.61 -6.38
C ARG A 70 -7.89 16.10 -6.07
N ASP A 71 -8.94 16.70 -5.53
CA ASP A 71 -8.96 18.15 -5.27
C ASP A 71 -7.94 18.55 -4.20
N ALA A 72 -7.71 17.69 -3.20
CA ALA A 72 -6.64 17.89 -2.22
C ALA A 72 -5.25 17.92 -2.88
N MET A 73 -4.99 16.98 -3.80
CA MET A 73 -3.72 16.90 -4.52
C MET A 73 -3.54 18.06 -5.48
N LEU A 74 -4.60 18.53 -6.14
CA LEU A 74 -4.55 19.71 -7.01
C LEU A 74 -4.30 20.98 -6.20
N ALA A 75 -4.91 21.12 -5.03
CA ALA A 75 -4.64 22.24 -4.13
C ALA A 75 -3.18 22.22 -3.64
N LEU A 76 -2.66 21.03 -3.28
CA LEU A 76 -1.26 20.86 -2.90
C LEU A 76 -0.31 21.17 -4.07
N LEU A 77 -0.61 20.70 -5.28
CA LEU A 77 0.16 21.00 -6.49
C LEU A 77 0.20 22.51 -6.76
N ALA A 78 -0.92 23.22 -6.60
CA ALA A 78 -0.97 24.66 -6.76
C ALA A 78 -0.12 25.40 -5.72
N ASP A 79 -0.11 24.93 -4.47
CA ASP A 79 0.80 25.45 -3.42
C ASP A 79 2.27 25.21 -3.77
N VAL A 80 2.63 23.99 -4.19
CA VAL A 80 3.98 23.64 -4.61
C VAL A 80 4.41 24.50 -5.80
N ASP A 81 3.57 24.65 -6.83
CA ASP A 81 3.82 25.50 -7.99
C ASP A 81 4.18 26.94 -7.59
N LEU A 82 3.42 27.53 -6.67
CA LEU A 82 3.64 28.89 -6.21
C LEU A 82 4.93 28.99 -5.38
N ARG A 83 5.19 28.05 -4.47
CA ARG A 83 6.42 28.03 -3.64
C ARG A 83 7.67 27.86 -4.48
N LEU A 84 7.60 27.11 -5.57
CA LEU A 84 8.71 26.92 -6.52
C LEU A 84 8.86 28.06 -7.54
N GLY A 85 8.05 29.13 -7.43
CA GLY A 85 8.15 30.28 -8.33
C GLY A 85 7.56 30.04 -9.73
N SER A 86 6.59 29.14 -9.85
CA SER A 86 5.90 28.80 -11.10
C SER A 86 6.86 28.38 -12.22
N PRO A 87 7.58 27.25 -12.06
CA PRO A 87 8.55 26.78 -13.04
C PRO A 87 7.90 26.43 -14.38
N SER A 88 8.64 26.51 -15.50
CA SER A 88 8.07 26.19 -16.82
C SER A 88 7.51 24.75 -16.89
N ILE A 89 8.12 23.82 -16.15
CA ILE A 89 7.66 22.45 -15.96
C ILE A 89 7.65 22.12 -14.46
N ILE A 90 6.62 21.40 -14.02
CA ILE A 90 6.50 20.86 -12.67
C ILE A 90 6.17 19.36 -12.75
N ASP A 91 6.87 18.54 -11.97
CA ASP A 91 6.66 17.10 -11.98
C ASP A 91 5.53 16.71 -11.01
N VAL A 92 4.68 15.76 -11.42
CA VAL A 92 3.73 15.07 -10.56
C VAL A 92 3.95 13.57 -10.70
N ILE A 93 4.36 12.92 -9.61
CA ILE A 93 4.63 11.48 -9.58
C ILE A 93 3.70 10.80 -8.59
N ASP A 94 3.05 9.71 -9.02
CA ASP A 94 2.28 8.82 -8.17
C ASP A 94 3.01 7.47 -8.00
N ILE A 95 3.30 7.10 -6.76
CA ILE A 95 4.04 5.89 -6.38
C ILE A 95 3.05 4.83 -5.91
N GLY A 96 3.14 3.64 -6.50
CA GLY A 96 2.09 2.64 -6.32
C GLY A 96 0.81 3.07 -7.03
N ALA A 97 0.96 3.66 -8.23
CA ALA A 97 -0.09 4.39 -8.94
C ALA A 97 -1.34 3.57 -9.31
N GLY A 98 -1.37 2.25 -9.06
CA GLY A 98 -2.57 1.48 -9.26
C GLY A 98 -2.87 1.25 -10.74
N ASP A 99 -4.09 1.57 -11.11
CA ASP A 99 -4.56 1.68 -12.49
C ASP A 99 -4.41 3.10 -13.06
N GLY A 100 -3.72 4.00 -12.35
CA GLY A 100 -3.53 5.39 -12.72
C GLY A 100 -4.77 6.28 -12.55
N ALA A 101 -5.81 5.82 -11.84
CA ALA A 101 -7.05 6.59 -11.68
C ALA A 101 -6.84 7.99 -11.08
N LEU A 102 -5.93 8.15 -10.10
CA LEU A 102 -5.65 9.45 -9.48
C LEU A 102 -5.03 10.42 -10.50
N LEU A 103 -3.97 9.98 -11.18
CA LEU A 103 -3.30 10.76 -12.21
C LEU A 103 -4.26 11.15 -13.35
N ARG A 104 -5.07 10.21 -13.85
CA ARG A 104 -6.08 10.48 -14.88
C ARG A 104 -7.10 11.53 -14.42
N SER A 105 -7.55 11.43 -13.16
CA SER A 105 -8.52 12.35 -12.58
C SER A 105 -7.95 13.75 -12.39
N MET A 106 -6.70 13.86 -11.94
CA MET A 106 -5.99 15.13 -11.79
C MET A 106 -5.66 15.79 -13.14
N GLU A 107 -5.17 15.00 -14.10
CA GLU A 107 -4.81 15.47 -15.44
C GLU A 107 -6.03 16.06 -16.15
N SER A 108 -7.15 15.33 -16.14
CA SER A 108 -8.42 15.78 -16.70
C SER A 108 -8.92 17.06 -16.03
N ALA A 109 -8.84 17.16 -14.71
CA ALA A 109 -9.29 18.34 -13.96
C ALA A 109 -8.41 19.59 -14.18
N LEU A 110 -7.17 19.45 -14.64
CA LEU A 110 -6.31 20.59 -14.96
C LEU A 110 -6.50 21.14 -16.37
N GLN A 111 -7.26 20.46 -17.23
CA GLN A 111 -7.51 20.93 -18.59
C GLN A 111 -8.11 22.35 -18.60
N GLY A 112 -7.50 23.24 -19.39
CA GLY A 112 -7.91 24.65 -19.47
C GLY A 112 -7.44 25.56 -18.33
N THR A 113 -6.69 25.04 -17.35
CA THR A 113 -6.09 25.84 -16.27
C THR A 113 -4.69 26.36 -16.66
N ARG A 114 -4.13 27.28 -15.86
CA ARG A 114 -2.74 27.79 -16.02
C ARG A 114 -1.65 26.74 -15.83
N LEU A 115 -1.97 25.62 -15.18
CA LEU A 115 -1.04 24.50 -14.96
C LEU A 115 -1.09 23.50 -16.12
N CYS A 116 -2.16 23.54 -16.93
CA CYS A 116 -2.28 22.72 -18.12
C CYS A 116 -1.05 22.88 -19.02
N GLY A 117 -0.45 21.77 -19.42
CA GLY A 117 0.75 21.76 -20.28
C GLY A 117 2.07 22.07 -19.58
N ARG A 118 2.07 22.45 -18.29
CA ARG A 118 3.29 22.57 -17.46
C ARG A 118 3.55 21.34 -16.60
N VAL A 119 2.53 20.52 -16.35
CA VAL A 119 2.68 19.33 -15.52
C VAL A 119 3.24 18.18 -16.35
N ARG A 120 4.32 17.56 -15.86
CA ARG A 120 4.79 16.25 -16.31
C ARG A 120 4.22 15.19 -15.38
N TRP A 121 3.38 14.30 -15.91
CA TRP A 121 2.70 13.28 -15.12
C TRP A 121 3.43 11.94 -15.23
N THR A 122 3.68 11.29 -14.09
CA THR A 122 4.39 10.01 -14.05
C THR A 122 3.75 9.06 -13.07
N GLY A 123 3.30 7.90 -13.54
CA GLY A 123 2.95 6.77 -12.69
C GLY A 123 4.13 5.83 -12.52
N VAL A 124 4.40 5.41 -11.29
CA VAL A 124 5.39 4.39 -10.97
C VAL A 124 4.68 3.24 -10.28
N ASP A 125 4.77 2.07 -10.88
CA ASP A 125 4.09 0.88 -10.37
C ASP A 125 4.82 -0.39 -10.84
N VAL A 126 4.61 -1.51 -10.17
CA VAL A 126 5.14 -2.81 -10.61
C VAL A 126 4.31 -3.41 -11.75
N ARG A 127 3.09 -2.93 -11.95
CA ARG A 127 2.18 -3.34 -13.02
C ARG A 127 2.51 -2.71 -14.37
N PRO A 128 2.12 -3.37 -15.48
CA PRO A 128 2.20 -2.76 -16.80
C PRO A 128 1.31 -1.51 -16.90
N ARG A 129 1.63 -0.65 -17.86
CA ARG A 129 0.84 0.54 -18.17
C ARG A 129 -0.62 0.14 -18.47
N PRO A 130 -1.63 0.78 -17.83
CA PRO A 130 -3.04 0.59 -18.19
C PRO A 130 -3.31 0.98 -19.65
N GLN A 131 -4.12 0.19 -20.35
CA GLN A 131 -4.37 0.38 -21.79
C GLN A 131 -5.07 1.71 -22.11
N ASP A 132 -5.89 2.20 -21.19
CA ASP A 132 -6.69 3.42 -21.30
C ASP A 132 -6.02 4.63 -20.61
N LEU A 133 -4.77 4.51 -20.17
CA LEU A 133 -4.07 5.63 -19.54
C LEU A 133 -3.72 6.69 -20.60
N PRO A 134 -4.13 7.96 -20.41
CA PRO A 134 -3.83 9.06 -21.34
C PRO A 134 -2.36 9.12 -21.73
N ALA A 135 -2.08 9.38 -23.02
CA ALA A 135 -0.71 9.45 -23.54
C ALA A 135 0.16 10.54 -22.88
N ALA A 136 -0.47 11.54 -22.24
CA ALA A 136 0.21 12.59 -21.49
C ALA A 136 0.80 12.12 -20.14
N ILE A 137 0.44 10.92 -19.69
CA ILE A 137 0.94 10.34 -18.44
C ILE A 137 2.00 9.30 -18.79
N ASP A 138 3.24 9.52 -18.34
CA ASP A 138 4.33 8.55 -18.47
C ASP A 138 4.15 7.41 -17.44
N TRP A 139 4.66 6.22 -17.76
CA TRP A 139 4.52 5.05 -16.88
C TRP A 139 5.83 4.27 -16.76
N HIS A 140 6.30 4.08 -15.53
CA HIS A 140 7.52 3.32 -15.24
C HIS A 140 7.18 2.05 -14.48
N VAL A 141 7.43 0.91 -15.13
CA VAL A 141 7.26 -0.41 -14.51
C VAL A 141 8.47 -0.72 -13.63
N ARG A 142 8.35 -0.56 -12.31
CA ARG A 142 9.41 -0.84 -11.32
C ARG A 142 8.89 -0.87 -9.89
N ASP A 143 9.65 -1.53 -9.02
CA ASP A 143 9.53 -1.34 -7.58
C ASP A 143 10.14 0.02 -7.17
N ALA A 144 9.29 0.89 -6.61
CA ALA A 144 9.65 2.25 -6.20
C ALA A 144 10.44 2.30 -4.87
N THR A 145 10.61 1.18 -4.15
CA THR A 145 11.41 1.14 -2.91
C THR A 145 12.89 1.43 -3.15
N ALA A 146 13.35 1.29 -4.41
CA ALA A 146 14.74 1.47 -4.80
C ALA A 146 15.14 2.94 -5.04
N HIS A 147 14.49 3.65 -5.97
CA HIS A 147 14.72 5.06 -6.27
C HIS A 147 13.65 5.60 -7.23
N LEU A 148 13.41 6.91 -7.19
CA LEU A 148 12.64 7.60 -8.22
C LEU A 148 13.36 7.51 -9.57
N PRO A 149 12.63 7.50 -10.71
CA PRO A 149 13.23 7.41 -12.04
C PRO A 149 14.27 8.51 -12.30
N ASP A 150 13.96 9.72 -11.86
CA ASP A 150 14.76 10.92 -12.04
C ASP A 150 14.70 11.81 -10.79
N THR A 151 15.54 12.84 -10.75
CA THR A 151 15.42 13.89 -9.73
C THR A 151 14.19 14.75 -10.02
N VAL A 152 13.37 15.02 -9.00
CA VAL A 152 12.03 15.60 -9.15
C VAL A 152 11.98 17.04 -8.68
N THR A 153 11.32 17.91 -9.45
CA THR A 153 10.92 19.25 -8.99
C THR A 153 9.41 19.39 -9.06
N GLY A 154 8.73 19.18 -7.93
CA GLY A 154 7.26 19.18 -7.90
C GLY A 154 6.66 18.34 -6.78
N LEU A 155 5.60 17.59 -7.11
CA LEU A 155 4.79 16.82 -6.16
C LEU A 155 4.99 15.31 -6.36
N VAL A 156 5.35 14.60 -5.28
CA VAL A 156 5.37 13.13 -5.24
C VAL A 156 4.29 12.65 -4.26
N MET A 157 3.49 11.68 -4.69
CA MET A 157 2.39 11.10 -3.92
C MET A 157 2.64 9.60 -3.75
N ALA A 158 2.38 9.07 -2.56
CA ALA A 158 2.45 7.64 -2.26
C ALA A 158 1.23 7.28 -1.39
N HIS A 159 0.12 6.95 -2.04
CA HIS A 159 -1.14 6.68 -1.35
C HIS A 159 -1.35 5.16 -1.19
N GLU A 160 -1.46 4.69 0.05
CA GLU A 160 -1.55 3.26 0.40
C GLU A 160 -0.41 2.45 -0.24
N TRP A 161 0.83 2.93 -0.07
CA TRP A 161 2.02 2.28 -0.62
C TRP A 161 2.96 1.77 0.47
N LEU A 162 3.16 2.54 1.55
CA LEU A 162 4.11 2.14 2.59
C LEU A 162 3.60 0.91 3.36
N ASP A 163 2.29 0.75 3.52
CA ASP A 163 1.71 -0.40 4.20
C ASP A 163 1.85 -1.72 3.41
N GLU A 164 2.11 -1.65 2.10
CA GLU A 164 2.41 -2.77 1.21
C GLU A 164 3.90 -3.12 1.13
N VAL A 165 4.79 -2.23 1.60
CA VAL A 165 6.22 -2.53 1.66
C VAL A 165 6.47 -3.61 2.73
N PRO A 166 7.08 -4.75 2.37
CA PRO A 166 7.25 -5.88 3.28
C PRO A 166 8.04 -5.57 4.55
N VAL A 167 7.61 -6.16 5.67
CA VAL A 167 8.30 -6.07 6.97
C VAL A 167 8.54 -7.45 7.56
N ASP A 168 9.59 -7.57 8.38
CA ASP A 168 9.78 -8.75 9.22
C ASP A 168 8.96 -8.63 10.51
N VAL A 169 8.50 -9.77 11.02
CA VAL A 169 7.94 -9.88 12.37
C VAL A 169 9.04 -10.38 13.30
N ILE A 170 9.19 -9.73 14.45
CA ILE A 170 10.15 -10.08 15.49
C ILE A 170 9.39 -10.58 16.72
N GLU A 171 9.91 -11.58 17.41
CA GLU A 171 9.39 -12.06 18.70
C GLU A 171 10.52 -12.17 19.72
N ARG A 172 10.26 -11.76 20.97
CA ARG A 172 11.17 -12.00 22.09
C ARG A 172 11.05 -13.43 22.61
N ASP A 173 12.14 -14.19 22.54
CA ASP A 173 12.16 -15.58 23.00
C ASP A 173 12.16 -15.72 24.53
N ALA A 174 12.03 -16.96 25.01
CA ALA A 174 12.01 -17.28 26.46
C ALA A 174 13.32 -16.96 27.21
N ARG A 175 14.40 -16.61 26.49
CA ARG A 175 15.68 -16.17 27.07
C ARG A 175 15.84 -14.65 27.01
N GLY A 176 14.83 -13.93 26.53
CA GLY A 176 14.87 -12.47 26.36
C GLY A 176 15.63 -12.03 25.10
N VAL A 177 15.85 -12.92 24.13
CA VAL A 177 16.53 -12.61 22.86
C VAL A 177 15.47 -12.30 21.80
N ASP A 178 15.59 -11.15 21.15
CA ASP A 178 14.71 -10.76 20.05
C ASP A 178 15.10 -11.54 18.78
N ARG A 179 14.17 -12.32 18.23
CA ARG A 179 14.38 -13.22 17.09
C ARG A 179 13.47 -12.88 15.93
N VAL A 180 13.99 -13.03 14.72
CA VAL A 180 13.19 -12.95 13.49
C VAL A 180 12.21 -14.13 13.46
N VAL A 181 10.93 -13.86 13.26
CA VAL A 181 9.92 -14.89 12.99
C VAL A 181 10.03 -15.30 11.52
N LEU A 182 10.25 -16.60 11.31
CA LEU A 182 10.21 -17.22 10.00
C LEU A 182 8.80 -17.71 9.72
N VAL A 183 8.40 -17.68 8.45
CA VAL A 183 7.11 -18.15 7.95
C VAL A 183 7.31 -19.04 6.73
N ASP A 184 6.48 -20.07 6.60
CA ASP A 184 6.37 -20.88 5.40
C ASP A 184 5.19 -20.47 4.49
N ASP A 185 5.09 -21.07 3.31
CA ASP A 185 4.05 -20.73 2.32
C ASP A 185 2.62 -21.10 2.78
N PHE A 186 2.47 -21.82 3.90
CA PHE A 186 1.18 -22.19 4.50
C PHE A 186 0.85 -21.35 5.75
N GLY A 187 1.72 -20.39 6.11
CA GLY A 187 1.55 -19.54 7.28
C GLY A 187 2.08 -20.15 8.59
N GLY A 188 2.74 -21.31 8.52
CA GLY A 188 3.43 -21.91 9.66
C GLY A 188 4.59 -21.02 10.11
N GLN A 189 4.64 -20.70 11.40
CA GLN A 189 5.64 -19.78 11.97
C GLN A 189 6.61 -20.48 12.91
N ALA A 190 7.87 -20.06 12.90
CA ALA A 190 8.89 -20.52 13.83
C ALA A 190 9.87 -19.40 14.18
N LEU A 191 10.49 -19.46 15.36
CA LEU A 191 11.56 -18.54 15.73
C LEU A 191 12.82 -18.88 14.93
N GLY A 192 13.40 -17.85 14.31
CA GLY A 192 14.60 -17.92 13.51
C GLY A 192 15.84 -17.38 14.23
N PRO A 193 16.80 -16.83 13.47
CA PRO A 193 18.00 -16.25 14.05
C PRO A 193 17.67 -15.01 14.90
N GLU A 194 18.61 -14.63 15.74
CA GLU A 194 18.59 -13.36 16.44
C GLU A 194 18.59 -12.18 15.44
N VAL A 195 17.92 -11.09 15.81
CA VAL A 195 17.84 -9.88 14.97
C VAL A 195 19.22 -9.31 14.65
N ALA A 196 19.38 -8.80 13.42
CA ALA A 196 20.58 -8.08 13.01
C ALA A 196 20.72 -6.74 13.76
N ASP A 197 21.91 -6.14 13.74
CA ASP A 197 22.21 -4.94 14.52
C ASP A 197 21.36 -3.71 14.12
N ASP A 198 21.09 -3.53 12.83
CA ASP A 198 20.24 -2.44 12.34
C ASP A 198 18.78 -2.63 12.76
N GLN A 199 18.30 -3.87 12.73
CA GLN A 199 16.98 -4.24 13.23
C GLN A 199 16.87 -4.02 14.74
N ARG A 200 17.89 -4.40 15.50
CA ARG A 200 17.96 -4.20 16.95
C ARG A 200 17.94 -2.73 17.34
N ALA A 201 18.73 -1.90 16.63
CA ALA A 201 18.75 -0.46 16.83
C ALA A 201 17.38 0.16 16.54
N TRP A 202 16.73 -0.26 15.45
CA TRP A 202 15.38 0.18 15.12
C TRP A 202 14.36 -0.20 16.20
N LEU A 203 14.36 -1.45 16.68
CA LEU A 203 13.46 -1.91 17.74
C LEU A 203 13.64 -1.08 19.02
N ALA A 204 14.87 -0.90 19.48
CA ALA A 204 15.16 -0.07 20.65
C ALA A 204 14.62 1.36 20.49
N ALA A 205 14.71 1.91 19.27
CA ALA A 205 14.32 3.28 18.95
C ALA A 205 12.83 3.46 18.63
N TRP A 206 12.07 2.42 18.30
CA TRP A 206 10.70 2.60 17.79
C TRP A 206 9.65 1.62 18.31
N TRP A 207 10.08 0.43 18.73
CA TRP A 207 9.18 -0.63 19.21
C TRP A 207 9.93 -1.59 20.15
N PRO A 208 10.37 -1.10 21.34
CA PRO A 208 11.12 -1.94 22.26
C PRO A 208 10.20 -3.03 22.82
N LEU A 209 10.59 -4.29 22.63
CA LEU A 209 9.94 -5.41 23.30
C LEU A 209 10.34 -5.38 24.77
N ALA A 210 9.41 -5.77 25.65
CA ALA A 210 9.59 -5.91 27.09
C ALA A 210 9.43 -7.38 27.50
N ASP A 211 8.33 -8.01 27.10
CA ASP A 211 7.92 -9.32 27.64
C ASP A 211 8.26 -10.49 26.70
N VAL A 212 8.43 -11.69 27.28
CA VAL A 212 8.58 -12.93 26.51
C VAL A 212 7.33 -13.17 25.66
N GLY A 213 7.52 -13.48 24.38
CA GLY A 213 6.45 -13.69 23.41
C GLY A 213 5.87 -12.39 22.83
N GLU A 214 6.30 -11.22 23.30
CA GLU A 214 5.93 -9.96 22.67
C GLU A 214 6.51 -9.88 21.26
N ARG A 215 5.76 -9.26 20.34
CA ARG A 215 6.12 -9.15 18.94
C ARG A 215 6.08 -7.73 18.42
N ALA A 216 6.87 -7.47 17.39
CA ALA A 216 6.90 -6.20 16.66
C ALA A 216 6.98 -6.42 15.15
N GLU A 217 6.49 -5.45 14.40
CA GLU A 217 6.63 -5.33 12.94
C GLU A 217 7.72 -4.32 12.63
N ILE A 218 8.79 -4.75 11.95
CA ILE A 218 9.97 -3.90 11.79
C ILE A 218 9.88 -2.99 10.56
N GLY A 219 9.70 -1.69 10.81
CA GLY A 219 9.47 -0.68 9.76
C GLY A 219 10.73 -0.22 9.00
N LEU A 220 11.90 -0.78 9.27
CA LEU A 220 13.18 -0.31 8.73
C LEU A 220 13.22 -0.24 7.19
N ALA A 221 12.58 -1.19 6.50
CA ALA A 221 12.48 -1.15 5.03
C ALA A 221 11.64 0.04 4.53
N ARG A 222 10.55 0.35 5.22
CA ARG A 222 9.66 1.50 4.96
C ARG A 222 10.37 2.82 5.20
N ASP A 223 11.10 2.92 6.32
CA ASP A 223 11.92 4.09 6.63
C ASP A 223 12.93 4.38 5.52
N ARG A 224 13.63 3.35 5.04
CA ARG A 224 14.59 3.45 3.94
C ARG A 224 13.89 3.85 2.64
N ALA A 225 12.76 3.25 2.33
CA ALA A 225 12.00 3.55 1.11
C ALA A 225 11.50 5.00 1.11
N TRP A 226 10.89 5.45 2.20
CA TRP A 226 10.47 6.85 2.40
C TRP A 226 11.63 7.84 2.31
N SER A 227 12.75 7.55 2.99
CA SER A 227 13.95 8.39 2.97
C SER A 227 14.51 8.55 1.55
N ARG A 228 14.54 7.47 0.76
CA ARG A 228 14.98 7.50 -0.65
C ARG A 228 14.05 8.30 -1.54
N LEU A 229 12.73 8.15 -1.38
CA LEU A 229 11.78 8.98 -2.13
C LEU A 229 11.98 10.47 -1.83
N CYS A 230 12.11 10.83 -0.55
CA CYS A 230 12.41 12.21 -0.14
C CYS A 230 13.74 12.70 -0.73
N ALA A 231 14.77 11.84 -0.77
CA ALA A 231 16.08 12.19 -1.31
C ALA A 231 16.06 12.48 -2.81
N GLY A 232 15.15 11.84 -3.56
CA GLY A 232 14.97 12.07 -5.00
C GLY A 232 14.24 13.36 -5.37
N VAL A 233 13.60 14.04 -4.42
CA VAL A 233 12.97 15.35 -4.65
C VAL A 233 14.01 16.45 -4.51
N ALA A 234 14.38 17.13 -5.59
CA ALA A 234 15.28 18.28 -5.53
C ALA A 234 14.62 19.44 -4.78
N ALA A 235 13.42 19.82 -5.18
CA ALA A 235 12.60 20.84 -4.55
C ALA A 235 11.10 20.54 -4.77
N GLY A 236 10.28 20.77 -3.75
CA GLY A 236 8.83 20.54 -3.82
C GLY A 236 8.30 19.81 -2.58
N THR A 237 7.35 18.90 -2.79
CA THR A 237 6.68 18.19 -1.69
C THR A 237 6.52 16.72 -2.03
N ILE A 238 6.74 15.87 -1.02
CA ILE A 238 6.34 14.48 -1.05
C ILE A 238 5.32 14.20 0.05
N ILE A 239 4.31 13.39 -0.28
CA ILE A 239 3.35 12.89 0.69
C ILE A 239 3.26 11.36 0.66
N ALA A 240 3.03 10.78 1.84
CA ALA A 240 2.52 9.42 1.98
C ALA A 240 1.23 9.44 2.80
N VAL A 241 0.25 8.65 2.37
CA VAL A 241 -1.06 8.53 3.03
C VAL A 241 -1.34 7.07 3.28
N ASP A 242 -1.26 6.65 4.54
CA ASP A 242 -1.23 5.23 4.89
C ASP A 242 -1.90 4.93 6.23
N TYR A 243 -2.36 3.69 6.39
CA TYR A 243 -2.71 3.15 7.70
C TYR A 243 -1.45 3.12 8.56
N GLY A 244 -1.53 3.64 9.78
CA GLY A 244 -0.34 3.72 10.62
C GLY A 244 -0.64 3.75 12.09
N HIS A 245 0.43 3.90 12.85
CA HIS A 245 0.43 4.14 14.28
C HIS A 245 1.73 4.88 14.69
N VAL A 246 1.66 5.63 15.78
CA VAL A 246 2.86 6.17 16.46
C VAL A 246 3.28 5.25 17.62
N ARG A 247 4.41 5.55 18.26
CA ARG A 247 4.93 4.75 19.39
C ARG A 247 3.90 4.44 20.49
N SER A 248 3.03 5.37 20.86
CA SER A 248 1.99 5.13 21.88
C SER A 248 0.83 4.25 21.41
N GLU A 249 0.76 3.93 20.12
CA GLU A 249 -0.32 3.20 19.47
C GLU A 249 0.13 1.84 18.89
N ARG A 250 1.39 1.45 19.14
CA ARG A 250 2.00 0.21 18.63
C ARG A 250 1.14 -1.01 18.92
N ARG A 251 0.90 -1.81 17.90
CA ARG A 251 0.20 -3.10 17.95
C ARG A 251 0.51 -3.86 16.67
N LEU A 252 0.46 -5.20 16.71
CA LEU A 252 0.55 -5.97 15.47
C LEU A 252 -0.65 -5.68 14.57
N THR A 253 -0.40 -5.59 13.28
CA THR A 253 -1.36 -5.23 12.26
C THR A 253 -1.23 -6.02 10.96
N LEU A 254 -0.20 -6.86 10.82
CA LEU A 254 -0.02 -7.75 9.68
C LEU A 254 -1.28 -8.61 9.48
N ARG A 255 -1.86 -8.49 8.28
CA ARG A 255 -3.10 -9.17 7.89
C ARG A 255 -3.12 -9.38 6.39
N ALA A 256 -4.10 -10.14 5.92
CA ALA A 256 -4.34 -10.33 4.50
C ALA A 256 -5.72 -9.86 4.07
N TYR A 257 -5.86 -9.51 2.79
CA TYR A 257 -7.13 -9.24 2.14
C TYR A 257 -7.29 -10.03 0.84
N ARG A 258 -8.52 -10.45 0.55
CA ARG A 258 -8.92 -10.98 -0.76
C ARG A 258 -10.37 -10.60 -1.01
N ASP A 259 -10.67 -10.03 -2.17
CA ASP A 259 -12.04 -9.60 -2.53
C ASP A 259 -12.68 -8.66 -1.49
N GLY A 260 -11.87 -7.83 -0.83
CA GLY A 260 -12.30 -6.92 0.24
C GLY A 260 -12.54 -7.57 1.60
N GLU A 261 -12.37 -8.89 1.73
CA GLU A 261 -12.51 -9.61 2.99
C GLU A 261 -11.18 -9.68 3.75
N LEU A 262 -11.25 -9.48 5.07
CA LEU A 262 -10.12 -9.62 5.98
C LEU A 262 -9.85 -11.11 6.26
N LEU A 263 -8.60 -11.53 6.10
CA LEU A 263 -8.14 -12.90 6.24
C LEU A 263 -6.86 -12.99 7.08
N ASP A 264 -6.53 -14.21 7.50
CA ASP A 264 -5.24 -14.52 8.12
C ASP A 264 -4.08 -14.25 7.14
N ALA A 265 -2.98 -13.74 7.68
CA ALA A 265 -1.77 -13.46 6.92
C ALA A 265 -1.10 -14.78 6.49
N ILE A 266 -1.18 -15.11 5.21
CA ILE A 266 -0.50 -16.25 4.59
C ILE A 266 0.18 -15.75 3.30
N PRO A 267 1.50 -15.93 3.12
CA PRO A 267 2.24 -15.44 1.97
C PRO A 267 2.14 -16.41 0.77
N ASP A 268 0.91 -16.73 0.35
CA ASP A 268 0.63 -17.70 -0.73
C ASP A 268 0.53 -17.06 -2.13
N GLY A 269 0.56 -15.73 -2.20
CA GLY A 269 0.40 -14.94 -3.42
C GLY A 269 -1.03 -14.84 -3.94
N LEU A 270 -2.00 -15.38 -3.21
CA LEU A 270 -3.43 -15.32 -3.50
C LEU A 270 -4.15 -14.19 -2.73
N ARG A 271 -3.44 -13.53 -1.82
CA ARG A 271 -3.99 -12.51 -0.92
C ARG A 271 -3.05 -11.31 -0.88
N ASN A 272 -3.62 -10.11 -0.73
CA ASN A 272 -2.83 -8.91 -0.45
C ASN A 272 -2.41 -8.91 1.01
N LEU A 273 -1.11 -8.88 1.29
CA LEU A 273 -0.59 -8.70 2.65
C LEU A 273 -0.36 -7.20 2.90
N THR A 274 -0.75 -6.73 4.08
CA THR A 274 -0.50 -5.35 4.55
C THR A 274 -0.25 -5.34 6.05
N ALA A 275 0.50 -4.34 6.51
CA ALA A 275 0.70 -4.00 7.90
C ALA A 275 0.76 -2.48 8.05
N HIS A 276 0.19 -1.93 9.12
CA HIS A 276 0.22 -0.49 9.40
C HIS A 276 1.65 0.03 9.52
N VAL A 277 1.84 1.27 9.12
CA VAL A 277 3.12 1.96 9.10
C VAL A 277 3.45 2.55 10.47
N ALA A 278 4.67 2.31 10.93
CA ALA A 278 5.26 3.04 12.05
C ALA A 278 5.63 4.47 11.61
N ILE A 279 4.61 5.35 11.51
CA ILE A 279 4.72 6.61 10.77
C ILE A 279 5.72 7.61 11.38
N ASP A 280 5.88 7.57 12.70
CA ASP A 280 6.87 8.35 13.44
C ASP A 280 8.30 7.92 13.11
N SER A 281 8.51 6.64 12.83
CA SER A 281 9.78 6.12 12.34
C SER A 281 10.10 6.63 10.93
N CYS A 282 9.12 6.55 10.02
CA CYS A 282 9.26 7.09 8.67
C CYS A 282 9.56 8.60 8.71
N ALA A 283 8.82 9.36 9.53
CA ALA A 283 9.03 10.79 9.67
C ALA A 283 10.45 11.14 10.14
N ALA A 284 11.00 10.37 11.07
CA ALA A 284 12.38 10.56 11.54
C ALA A 284 13.44 10.12 10.53
N ALA A 285 13.10 9.25 9.57
CA ALA A 285 13.99 8.81 8.50
C ALA A 285 14.13 9.81 7.34
N SER A 286 13.32 10.87 7.32
CA SER A 286 13.42 11.93 6.32
C SER A 286 14.79 12.63 6.33
N PRO A 287 15.29 13.08 5.17
CA PRO A 287 16.58 13.76 5.09
C PRO A 287 16.54 15.11 5.84
N PRO A 288 17.67 15.58 6.41
CA PRO A 288 17.72 16.81 7.22
C PRO A 288 17.25 18.09 6.52
N ARG A 289 17.26 18.10 5.19
CA ARG A 289 16.79 19.24 4.37
C ARG A 289 15.26 19.29 4.20
N ALA A 290 14.56 18.23 4.61
CA ALA A 290 13.11 18.17 4.52
C ALA A 290 12.46 18.72 5.80
N THR A 291 11.46 19.57 5.65
CA THR A 291 10.55 19.92 6.75
C THR A 291 9.42 18.89 6.76
N VAL A 292 9.33 18.12 7.84
CA VAL A 292 8.40 16.98 7.94
C VAL A 292 7.22 17.33 8.84
N THR A 293 6.02 17.01 8.39
CA THR A 293 4.80 17.07 9.19
C THR A 293 4.06 15.74 9.15
N VAL A 294 3.49 15.35 10.28
CA VAL A 294 2.65 14.16 10.43
C VAL A 294 1.32 14.62 10.98
N THR A 295 0.26 14.45 10.22
CA THR A 295 -1.13 14.74 10.66
C THR A 295 -2.02 13.56 10.37
N ARG A 296 -3.31 13.66 10.72
CA ARG A 296 -4.32 12.75 10.19
C ARG A 296 -4.83 13.24 8.84
N GLN A 297 -5.32 12.32 8.02
CA GLN A 297 -5.97 12.64 6.75
C GLN A 297 -7.17 13.57 6.98
N ALA A 298 -7.97 13.34 8.02
CA ALA A 298 -9.12 14.19 8.33
C ALA A 298 -8.76 15.67 8.51
N ASP A 299 -7.58 15.93 9.10
CA ASP A 299 -7.05 17.26 9.35
C ASP A 299 -6.41 17.86 8.10
N ALA A 300 -5.64 17.07 7.35
CA ALA A 300 -5.04 17.49 6.07
C ALA A 300 -6.12 17.88 5.04
N LEU A 301 -7.26 17.19 5.05
CA LEU A 301 -8.41 17.45 4.17
C LEU A 301 -9.40 18.47 4.76
N ALA A 302 -9.20 18.97 5.98
CA ALA A 302 -10.12 19.92 6.61
C ALA A 302 -10.35 21.21 5.79
N PRO A 303 -9.35 21.80 5.10
CA PRO A 303 -9.57 22.99 4.28
C PRO A 303 -10.61 22.79 3.16
N LEU A 304 -10.73 21.57 2.61
CA LEU A 304 -11.72 21.27 1.56
C LEU A 304 -13.16 21.30 2.10
N ALA A 305 -13.35 21.09 3.39
CA ALA A 305 -14.68 21.08 4.01
C ALA A 305 -15.35 22.47 3.99
N GLY A 306 -14.56 23.54 3.99
CA GLY A 306 -15.06 24.92 3.90
C GLY A 306 -15.54 25.30 2.49
N ALA A 307 -15.18 24.51 1.47
CA ALA A 307 -15.52 24.72 0.07
C ALA A 307 -16.61 23.76 -0.45
N LEU A 308 -17.26 23.03 0.46
CA LEU A 308 -18.32 22.09 0.08
C LEU A 308 -19.46 22.83 -0.63
N PRO A 309 -19.92 22.34 -1.80
CA PRO A 309 -21.12 22.90 -2.42
C PRO A 309 -22.31 22.65 -1.48
N ASP A 310 -23.18 23.64 -1.32
CA ASP A 310 -24.50 23.42 -0.73
C ASP A 310 -25.37 22.71 -1.77
N PRO A 311 -25.71 21.41 -1.59
CA PRO A 311 -26.51 20.70 -2.58
C PRO A 311 -27.87 21.36 -2.81
N ALA A 312 -28.42 22.07 -1.81
CA ALA A 312 -29.68 22.80 -1.96
C ALA A 312 -29.55 24.08 -2.81
N ALA A 313 -28.33 24.58 -3.02
CA ALA A 313 -28.05 25.80 -3.77
C ALA A 313 -27.63 25.55 -5.23
N VAL A 314 -27.44 24.29 -5.64
CA VAL A 314 -27.08 23.94 -7.03
C VAL A 314 -28.32 23.63 -7.87
N SER A 315 -28.14 23.59 -9.20
CA SER A 315 -29.21 23.23 -10.13
C SER A 315 -29.65 21.77 -9.90
N ALA A 316 -30.89 21.43 -10.29
CA ALA A 316 -31.39 20.06 -10.19
C ALA A 316 -30.52 19.05 -10.96
N GLY A 317 -29.85 19.47 -12.04
CA GLY A 317 -28.93 18.62 -12.80
C GLY A 317 -27.62 18.32 -12.06
N ASP A 318 -27.20 19.21 -11.15
CA ASP A 318 -25.93 19.11 -10.44
C ASP A 318 -26.09 18.57 -9.01
N TYR A 319 -27.32 18.51 -8.50
CA TYR A 319 -27.65 18.08 -7.14
C TYR A 319 -27.00 16.75 -6.76
N ALA A 320 -27.10 15.73 -7.64
CA ALA A 320 -26.57 14.40 -7.36
C ALA A 320 -25.04 14.41 -7.22
N ALA A 321 -24.35 15.17 -8.08
CA ALA A 321 -22.90 15.30 -8.02
C ALA A 321 -22.45 16.06 -6.77
N ALA A 322 -23.12 17.16 -6.43
CA ALA A 322 -22.85 17.92 -5.21
C ALA A 322 -23.07 17.07 -3.94
N LEU A 323 -24.17 16.31 -3.88
CA LEU A 323 -24.44 15.41 -2.77
C LEU A 323 -23.40 14.29 -2.67
N SER A 324 -23.04 13.67 -3.80
CA SER A 324 -22.00 12.62 -3.83
C SER A 324 -20.68 13.14 -3.28
N TYR A 325 -20.27 14.35 -3.69
CA TYR A 325 -19.04 14.98 -3.22
C TYR A 325 -19.05 15.26 -1.71
N VAL A 326 -20.16 15.80 -1.20
CA VAL A 326 -20.33 16.05 0.25
C VAL A 326 -20.27 14.73 1.05
N MET A 327 -20.87 13.66 0.54
CA MET A 327 -20.85 12.35 1.19
C MET A 327 -19.45 11.73 1.17
N GLU A 328 -18.74 11.83 0.05
CA GLU A 328 -17.35 11.42 -0.04
C GLU A 328 -16.47 12.19 0.94
N CYS A 329 -16.60 13.52 1.01
CA CYS A 329 -15.87 14.35 1.98
C CYS A 329 -16.06 13.89 3.43
N ARG A 330 -17.29 13.50 3.79
CA ARG A 330 -17.59 12.94 5.12
C ARG A 330 -16.93 11.59 5.31
N TYR A 331 -16.96 10.74 4.29
CA TYR A 331 -16.38 9.40 4.32
C TYR A 331 -14.84 9.46 4.46
N VAL A 332 -14.15 10.23 3.62
CA VAL A 332 -12.67 10.32 3.65
C VAL A 332 -12.12 11.03 4.88
N ARG A 333 -12.96 11.76 5.63
CA ARG A 333 -12.59 12.43 6.89
C ARG A 333 -13.12 11.71 8.14
N ALA A 334 -13.82 10.59 7.99
CA ALA A 334 -14.32 9.85 9.14
C ALA A 334 -13.15 9.25 9.95
N ALA A 335 -13.04 9.63 11.22
CA ALA A 335 -11.93 9.23 12.09
C ALA A 335 -11.83 7.70 12.28
N LYS A 336 -12.97 6.98 12.26
CA LYS A 336 -13.05 5.51 12.32
C LYS A 336 -13.03 4.85 10.93
N GLY A 337 -12.30 5.45 9.99
CA GLY A 337 -12.15 5.01 8.61
C GLY A 337 -10.96 5.73 7.98
N LEU A 338 -11.08 6.14 6.72
CA LEU A 338 -10.00 6.77 5.96
C LEU A 338 -9.45 8.05 6.60
N GLY A 339 -10.29 8.80 7.33
CA GLY A 339 -9.86 10.01 8.03
C GLY A 339 -8.83 9.74 9.13
N GLY A 340 -8.75 8.50 9.62
CA GLY A 340 -7.75 8.06 10.59
C GLY A 340 -6.38 7.72 9.99
N HIS A 341 -6.25 7.67 8.65
CA HIS A 341 -4.97 7.46 7.98
C HIS A 341 -4.01 8.58 8.36
N TYR A 342 -2.73 8.26 8.41
CA TYR A 342 -1.71 9.26 8.61
C TYR A 342 -1.37 9.93 7.29
N TRP A 343 -1.22 11.24 7.35
CA TRP A 343 -0.73 12.08 6.27
C TRP A 343 0.68 12.52 6.65
N LEU A 344 1.67 11.85 6.07
CA LEU A 344 3.08 12.18 6.23
C LEU A 344 3.50 13.06 5.06
N ARG A 345 3.90 14.29 5.35
CA ARG A 345 4.34 15.27 4.35
C ARG A 345 5.78 15.66 4.62
N ALA A 346 6.61 15.70 3.58
CA ALA A 346 7.93 16.29 3.61
C ALA A 346 8.05 17.37 2.51
N ASP A 347 8.31 18.60 2.93
CA ASP A 347 8.62 19.71 2.03
C ASP A 347 10.13 19.86 1.89
N VAL A 348 10.61 19.89 0.66
CA VAL A 348 12.03 20.02 0.32
C VAL A 348 12.23 21.35 -0.41
N GLY A 349 13.05 22.23 0.18
CA GLY A 349 13.32 23.58 -0.33
C GLY A 349 14.52 23.66 -1.27
#